data_AF-A0A2H5W029-F1
#
_entry.id   AF-A0A2H5W029-F1
#
_cell.length_a   1.000
_cell.length_b   1.000
_cell.length_c   1.000
_cell.angle_alpha   90.00
_cell.angle_beta   90.00
_cell.angle_gamma   90.00
#
_symmetry.space_group_name_H-M   'P 1'
#
loop_
_entity.id
_entity.type
_entity.pdbx_description
1 polymer ?
#
loop_
_entity_poly.entity_id
_entity_poly.type
_entity_poly.pdbx_seq_one_letter_code
_entity_poly.pdbx_strand_id
1 'polypeptide(L)'
;MPDFWTLSHRDIEWYAGSEIILERGRSYYRSGRVRELQLVAEDRLQARVRGQQERAYRVEIWIEDQELYSHCSCPYSWGVCKHVVATLFAWLDRREEIGQGRPMSDRAASLAMWLETIPPDILRDVLSDESRTNSAVEEALHRWREALRPEHLPTRIAHLFRGMWRASQEGLRRNQERIAHLLVWAKTFEPTAAAAIARETLQRALELRRHRPDAELTPIIAHALELIEHQAEAFGRDPKLATSFVRALTELFLLARAPARALIEPALLKLTERWNRRAEAIAVLQEQWLGSDTGAYALLARLCRLEGRIEEYEAARHKSLVAEEDYVELFDHYLATNYPDRAMRVGEQGIKALGAKAPRLRERLAALYQEWGETARAKRLLKRT
;
A
#
# COMPACT_ATOMS: atom_id res chain seq x y z
N MET A 1 40.85 -21.18 15.74
CA MET A 1 40.50 -19.76 16.00
C MET A 1 39.01 -19.76 16.17
N PRO A 2 38.45 -19.41 17.35
CA PRO A 2 37.05 -19.67 17.59
C PRO A 2 36.23 -18.65 16.81
N ASP A 3 35.72 -19.06 15.67
CA ASP A 3 34.47 -18.56 15.14
C ASP A 3 33.34 -19.46 15.68
N PHE A 4 32.08 -19.07 15.50
CA PHE A 4 30.95 -19.89 15.95
C PHE A 4 30.91 -21.28 15.28
N TRP A 5 31.53 -21.44 14.10
CA TRP A 5 31.53 -22.68 13.33
C TRP A 5 32.52 -23.71 13.85
N THR A 6 33.62 -23.25 14.43
CA THR A 6 34.71 -24.05 14.99
C THR A 6 34.59 -24.25 16.50
N LEU A 7 33.64 -23.56 17.16
CA LEU A 7 33.32 -23.74 18.57
C LEU A 7 33.07 -25.22 18.91
N SER A 8 33.68 -25.70 19.99
CA SER A 8 33.57 -27.09 20.46
C SER A 8 32.91 -27.18 21.84
N HIS A 9 32.55 -28.40 22.26
CA HIS A 9 32.06 -28.62 23.64
C HIS A 9 33.08 -28.15 24.69
N ARG A 10 34.38 -28.36 24.43
CA ARG A 10 35.46 -27.97 25.35
C ARG A 10 35.53 -26.45 25.52
N ASP A 11 35.26 -25.68 24.47
CA ASP A 11 35.25 -24.22 24.53
C ASP A 11 34.08 -23.71 25.39
N ILE A 12 32.91 -24.36 25.30
CA ILE A 12 31.76 -24.05 26.17
C ILE A 12 32.06 -24.38 27.63
N GLU A 13 32.71 -25.53 27.87
CA GLU A 13 33.09 -25.96 29.22
C GLU A 13 34.06 -24.97 29.87
N TRP A 14 35.06 -24.53 29.12
CA TRP A 14 35.98 -23.47 29.54
C TRP A 14 35.24 -22.16 29.81
N TYR A 15 34.39 -21.73 28.88
CA TYR A 15 33.66 -20.46 28.99
C TYR A 15 32.64 -20.43 30.13
N ALA A 16 32.04 -21.56 30.47
CA ALA A 16 31.10 -21.65 31.59
C ALA A 16 31.77 -21.34 32.94
N GLY A 17 33.07 -21.62 33.08
CA GLY A 17 33.88 -21.31 34.27
C GLY A 17 33.46 -22.03 35.56
N SER A 18 32.39 -22.84 35.54
CA SER A 18 31.83 -23.53 36.71
C SER A 18 31.05 -24.77 36.28
N GLU A 19 31.36 -25.91 36.91
CA GLU A 19 30.70 -27.20 36.68
C GLU A 19 29.18 -27.13 36.98
N ILE A 20 28.80 -26.42 38.04
CA ILE A 20 27.38 -26.22 38.42
C ILE A 20 26.62 -25.43 37.33
N ILE A 21 27.24 -24.39 36.76
CA ILE A 21 26.60 -23.60 35.69
C ILE A 21 26.51 -24.42 34.40
N LEU A 22 27.55 -25.19 34.10
CA LEU A 22 27.61 -26.09 32.96
C LEU A 22 26.48 -27.14 32.98
N GLU A 23 26.32 -27.86 34.10
CA GLU A 23 25.26 -28.87 34.26
C GLU A 23 23.86 -28.28 34.11
N ARG A 24 23.62 -27.11 34.73
CA ARG A 24 22.34 -26.42 34.62
C ARG A 24 22.07 -25.93 33.19
N GLY A 25 23.12 -25.49 32.48
CA GLY A 25 23.04 -25.14 31.07
C GLY A 25 22.65 -26.33 30.21
N ARG A 26 23.30 -27.49 30.40
CA ARG A 26 22.96 -28.76 29.73
C ARG A 26 21.50 -29.17 30.01
N SER A 27 21.05 -29.06 31.26
CA SER A 27 19.65 -29.35 31.64
C SER A 27 18.65 -28.45 30.91
N TYR A 28 18.93 -27.14 30.81
CA TYR A 28 18.05 -26.19 30.11
C TYR A 28 18.00 -26.43 28.60
N TYR A 29 19.14 -26.75 28.00
CA TYR A 29 19.20 -27.16 26.59
C TYR A 29 18.40 -28.44 26.34
N ARG A 30 18.65 -29.52 27.10
CA ARG A 30 17.91 -30.80 26.98
C ARG A 30 16.41 -30.66 27.21
N SER A 31 16.00 -29.71 28.04
CA SER A 31 14.59 -29.41 28.31
C SER A 31 13.92 -28.55 27.22
N GLY A 32 14.60 -28.28 26.08
CA GLY A 32 14.05 -27.50 24.97
C GLY A 32 13.68 -26.07 25.34
N ARG A 33 14.41 -25.45 26.29
CA ARG A 33 14.08 -24.09 26.78
C ARG A 33 14.61 -22.96 25.91
N VAL A 34 15.54 -23.27 25.00
CA VAL A 34 16.11 -22.31 24.04
C VAL A 34 15.17 -22.20 22.84
N ARG A 35 14.70 -20.98 22.57
CA ARG A 35 13.78 -20.61 21.49
C ARG A 35 14.41 -19.46 20.69
N GLU A 36 13.94 -19.27 19.45
CA GLU A 36 14.38 -18.17 18.59
C GLU A 36 15.91 -18.06 18.47
N LEU A 37 16.61 -19.20 18.44
CA LEU A 37 18.06 -19.25 18.25
C LEU A 37 18.40 -18.86 16.81
N GLN A 38 19.23 -17.83 16.65
CA GLN A 38 19.59 -17.28 15.35
C GLN A 38 21.01 -16.70 15.36
N LEU A 39 21.73 -16.93 14.26
CA LEU A 39 22.98 -16.22 13.96
C LEU A 39 22.60 -14.91 13.25
N VAL A 40 22.74 -13.77 13.94
CA VAL A 40 22.32 -12.46 13.42
C VAL A 40 23.41 -11.75 12.62
N ALA A 41 24.66 -12.14 12.84
CA ALA A 41 25.84 -11.80 12.06
C ALA A 41 26.85 -12.96 12.22
N GLU A 42 27.89 -13.03 11.36
CA GLU A 42 28.89 -14.10 11.40
C GLU A 42 29.54 -14.31 12.78
N ASP A 43 29.63 -13.23 13.56
CA ASP A 43 30.23 -13.12 14.88
C ASP A 43 29.20 -12.92 16.00
N ARG A 44 27.89 -13.09 15.74
CA ARG A 44 26.85 -12.75 16.73
C ARG A 44 25.64 -13.68 16.72
N LEU A 45 25.35 -14.26 17.88
CA LEU A 45 24.28 -15.19 18.16
C LEU A 45 23.24 -14.57 19.12
N GLN A 46 21.96 -14.77 18.83
CA GLN A 46 20.86 -14.35 19.70
C GLN A 46 19.88 -15.49 19.97
N ALA A 47 19.28 -15.49 21.16
CA ALA A 47 18.25 -16.45 21.55
C ALA A 47 17.28 -15.92 22.62
N ARG A 48 16.14 -16.59 22.75
CA ARG A 48 15.20 -16.46 23.86
C ARG A 48 15.19 -17.73 24.70
N VAL A 49 15.52 -17.64 25.98
CA VAL A 49 15.59 -18.81 26.87
C VAL A 49 14.50 -18.72 27.94
N ARG A 50 13.59 -19.70 27.97
CA ARG A 50 12.56 -19.79 29.02
C ARG A 50 13.21 -20.09 30.36
N GLY A 51 12.98 -19.19 31.31
CA GLY A 51 13.38 -19.34 32.70
C GLY A 51 12.32 -20.04 33.55
N GLN A 52 12.36 -19.79 34.85
CA GLN A 52 11.23 -20.09 35.76
C GLN A 52 10.14 -19.00 35.73
N GLN A 53 10.47 -17.81 35.21
CA GLN A 53 9.51 -16.73 35.02
C GLN A 53 8.75 -16.90 33.69
N GLU A 54 7.56 -16.30 33.60
CA GLU A 54 6.73 -16.34 32.39
C GLU A 54 7.41 -15.73 31.15
N ARG A 55 8.27 -14.73 31.35
CA ARG A 55 9.00 -14.06 30.27
C ARG A 55 10.34 -14.76 29.99
N ALA A 56 10.59 -15.04 28.71
CA ALA A 56 11.87 -15.59 28.26
C ALA A 56 13.00 -14.53 28.34
N TYR A 57 14.15 -14.94 28.85
CA TYR A 57 15.35 -14.10 28.92
C TYR A 57 15.96 -13.93 27.52
N ARG A 58 16.43 -12.72 27.22
CA ARG A 58 17.19 -12.44 26.00
C ARG A 58 18.64 -12.81 26.23
N VAL A 59 19.22 -13.59 25.33
CA VAL A 59 20.63 -13.97 25.33
C VAL A 59 21.25 -13.45 24.04
N GLU A 60 22.38 -12.79 24.17
CA GLU A 60 23.22 -12.35 23.07
C GLU A 60 24.66 -12.81 23.35
N ILE A 61 25.31 -13.38 22.35
CA ILE A 61 26.67 -13.90 22.44
C ILE A 61 27.39 -13.43 21.19
N TRP A 62 28.59 -12.89 21.35
CA TRP A 62 29.40 -12.42 20.23
C TRP A 62 30.86 -12.81 20.40
N ILE A 63 31.59 -12.80 19.31
CA ILE A 63 33.03 -13.07 19.30
C ILE A 63 33.74 -11.78 18.88
N GLU A 64 34.62 -11.27 19.72
CA GLU A 64 35.42 -10.07 19.48
C GLU A 64 36.85 -10.37 19.92
N ASP A 65 37.85 -9.93 19.16
CA ASP A 65 39.27 -10.20 19.45
C ASP A 65 39.62 -11.68 19.74
N GLN A 66 38.92 -12.61 19.06
CA GLN A 66 39.03 -14.07 19.25
C GLN A 66 38.59 -14.59 20.63
N GLU A 67 37.87 -13.77 21.40
CA GLU A 67 37.29 -14.15 22.68
C GLU A 67 35.76 -14.15 22.61
N LEU A 68 35.15 -15.04 23.38
CA LEU A 68 33.70 -15.17 23.46
C LEU A 68 33.16 -14.22 24.53
N TYR A 69 32.14 -13.45 24.17
CA TYR A 69 31.44 -12.52 25.06
C TYR A 69 29.95 -12.86 25.10
N SER A 70 29.28 -12.50 26.19
CA SER A 70 27.85 -12.74 26.30
C SER A 70 27.14 -11.75 27.21
N HIS A 71 25.89 -11.49 26.86
CA HIS A 71 24.94 -10.78 27.70
C HIS A 71 23.67 -11.61 27.84
N CYS A 72 23.14 -11.68 29.06
CA CYS A 72 21.85 -12.28 29.32
C CYS A 72 21.00 -11.35 30.19
N SER A 73 19.74 -11.14 29.82
CA SER A 73 18.81 -10.30 30.55
C SER A 73 18.29 -10.93 31.87
N CYS A 74 18.92 -11.98 32.37
CA CYS A 74 18.51 -12.66 33.59
C CYS A 74 19.17 -11.99 34.81
N PRO A 75 18.56 -12.07 36.01
CA PRO A 75 19.04 -11.36 37.20
C PRO A 75 20.37 -11.90 37.75
N TYR A 76 20.95 -12.92 37.11
CA TYR A 76 22.24 -13.48 37.50
C TYR A 76 23.36 -12.54 37.07
N SER A 77 24.05 -11.95 38.04
CA SER A 77 25.04 -10.88 37.85
C SER A 77 26.50 -11.34 37.96
N TRP A 78 26.74 -12.64 38.17
CA TRP A 78 28.06 -13.20 38.49
C TRP A 78 28.78 -13.79 37.27
N GLY A 79 28.59 -13.19 36.08
CA GLY A 79 29.20 -13.66 34.82
C GLY A 79 28.31 -14.58 34.00
N VAL A 80 28.91 -15.60 33.36
CA VAL A 80 28.22 -16.51 32.43
C VAL A 80 27.13 -17.30 33.18
N CYS A 81 25.89 -17.16 32.71
CA CYS A 81 24.76 -17.86 33.31
C CYS A 81 24.40 -19.13 32.53
N LYS A 82 23.63 -20.03 33.17
CA LYS A 82 23.09 -21.24 32.53
C LYS A 82 22.31 -21.00 31.23
N HIS A 83 21.70 -19.83 31.02
CA HIS A 83 20.98 -19.52 29.77
C HIS A 83 21.95 -19.32 28.61
N VAL A 84 23.09 -18.65 28.84
CA VAL A 84 24.16 -18.47 27.85
C VAL A 84 24.71 -19.85 27.46
N VAL A 85 25.03 -20.67 28.45
CA VAL A 85 25.52 -22.04 28.23
C VAL A 85 24.50 -22.89 27.45
N ALA A 86 23.21 -22.82 27.81
CA ALA A 86 22.15 -23.52 27.08
C ALA A 86 22.06 -23.06 25.62
N THR A 87 22.19 -21.76 25.36
CA THR A 87 22.22 -21.19 24.01
C THR A 87 23.42 -21.69 23.20
N LEU A 88 24.61 -21.77 23.80
CA LEU A 88 25.80 -22.30 23.13
C LEU A 88 25.66 -23.80 22.79
N PHE A 89 25.12 -24.61 23.69
CA PHE A 89 24.83 -26.02 23.36
C PHE A 89 23.79 -26.17 22.27
N ALA A 90 22.73 -25.36 22.31
CA ALA A 90 21.73 -25.33 21.25
C ALA A 90 22.32 -24.91 19.90
N TRP A 91 23.32 -24.02 19.90
CA TRP A 91 24.05 -23.64 18.72
C TRP A 91 24.90 -24.79 18.18
N LEU A 92 25.69 -25.48 19.01
CA LEU A 92 26.51 -26.61 18.52
C LEU A 92 25.70 -27.72 17.85
N ASP A 93 24.48 -27.96 18.35
CA ASP A 93 23.56 -28.96 17.82
C ASP A 93 22.88 -28.50 16.52
N ARG A 94 22.55 -27.20 16.41
CA ARG A 94 21.71 -26.67 15.32
C ARG A 94 22.47 -25.81 14.31
N ARG A 95 23.78 -25.59 14.48
CA ARG A 95 24.59 -24.71 13.62
C ARG A 95 24.61 -25.14 12.15
N GLU A 96 24.48 -26.43 11.87
CA GLU A 96 24.36 -26.92 10.49
C GLU A 96 22.99 -26.58 9.91
N GLU A 97 21.91 -26.69 10.68
CA GLU A 97 20.56 -26.30 10.25
C GLU A 97 20.39 -24.78 10.09
N ILE A 98 21.04 -24.01 10.95
CA ILE A 98 21.07 -22.54 10.92
C ILE A 98 22.02 -22.08 9.81
N GLY A 99 23.06 -22.87 9.54
CA GLY A 99 24.16 -22.53 8.67
C GLY A 99 24.05 -22.94 7.21
N GLN A 100 23.30 -24.00 6.91
CA GLN A 100 23.00 -24.43 5.54
C GLN A 100 21.91 -23.57 4.86
N GLY A 101 21.92 -22.26 5.11
CA GLY A 101 21.33 -21.28 4.18
C GLY A 101 19.89 -21.55 3.77
N ARG A 102 18.94 -21.39 4.70
CA ARG A 102 17.69 -20.73 4.34
C ARG A 102 17.49 -19.57 5.29
N PRO A 103 17.58 -18.30 4.85
CA PRO A 103 17.17 -17.18 5.67
C PRO A 103 15.75 -17.46 6.20
N MET A 104 15.40 -16.95 7.38
CA MET A 104 14.07 -17.18 7.98
C MET A 104 12.92 -16.80 7.02
N SER A 105 13.19 -15.88 6.08
CA SER A 105 12.34 -15.57 4.94
C SER A 105 12.02 -16.78 4.07
N ASP A 106 12.96 -17.70 3.86
CA ASP A 106 12.84 -18.83 2.95
C ASP A 106 12.12 -20.02 3.59
N ARG A 107 12.27 -20.27 4.89
CA ARG A 107 11.40 -21.24 5.59
C ARG A 107 9.97 -20.73 5.65
N ALA A 108 9.78 -19.44 5.98
CA ALA A 108 8.46 -18.83 6.00
C ALA A 108 7.84 -18.74 4.60
N ALA A 109 8.63 -18.45 3.56
CA ALA A 109 8.19 -18.43 2.17
C ALA A 109 7.89 -19.84 1.66
N SER A 110 8.70 -20.84 2.01
CA SER A 110 8.43 -22.24 1.68
C SER A 110 7.16 -22.74 2.35
N LEU A 111 6.92 -22.36 3.61
CA LEU A 111 5.68 -22.66 4.32
C LEU A 111 4.48 -21.94 3.68
N ALA A 112 4.62 -20.66 3.34
CA ALA A 112 3.56 -19.90 2.67
C ALA A 112 3.21 -20.50 1.30
N MET A 113 4.21 -20.81 0.49
CA MET A 113 4.04 -21.45 -0.83
C MET A 113 3.36 -22.81 -0.72
N TRP A 114 3.69 -23.60 0.31
CA TRP A 114 2.97 -24.85 0.58
C TRP A 114 1.53 -24.61 1.04
N LEU A 115 1.29 -23.65 1.95
CA LEU A 115 -0.06 -23.30 2.41
C LEU A 115 -0.97 -22.84 1.26
N GLU A 116 -0.43 -22.15 0.26
CA GLU A 116 -1.15 -21.74 -0.96
C GLU A 116 -1.63 -22.93 -1.81
N THR A 117 -1.00 -24.11 -1.68
CA THR A 117 -1.45 -25.33 -2.37
C THR A 117 -2.64 -26.02 -1.68
N ILE A 118 -2.96 -25.61 -0.44
CA ILE A 118 -4.01 -26.24 0.36
C ILE A 118 -5.34 -25.50 0.12
N PRO A 119 -6.42 -26.20 -0.27
CA PRO A 119 -7.75 -25.61 -0.34
C PRO A 119 -8.18 -24.97 1.01
N PRO A 120 -8.79 -23.76 1.02
CA PRO A 120 -9.12 -23.05 2.26
C PRO A 120 -10.08 -23.79 3.21
N ASP A 121 -10.94 -24.64 2.68
CA ASP A 121 -11.82 -25.54 3.42
C ASP A 121 -11.01 -26.62 4.17
N ILE A 122 -10.08 -27.30 3.49
CA ILE A 122 -9.22 -28.30 4.12
C ILE A 122 -8.33 -27.68 5.20
N LEU A 123 -7.75 -26.51 4.94
CA LEU A 123 -6.92 -25.81 5.94
C LEU A 123 -7.74 -25.43 7.17
N ARG A 124 -9.01 -25.02 6.99
CA ARG A 124 -9.91 -24.69 8.09
C ARG A 124 -10.24 -25.91 8.94
N ASP A 125 -10.51 -27.05 8.31
CA ASP A 125 -10.82 -28.30 9.01
C ASP A 125 -9.61 -28.79 9.81
N VAL A 126 -8.42 -28.80 9.20
CA VAL A 126 -7.17 -29.20 9.86
C VAL A 126 -6.86 -28.29 11.06
N LEU A 127 -6.95 -26.96 10.90
CA LEU A 127 -6.71 -26.03 12.00
C LEU A 127 -7.75 -26.18 13.12
N SER A 128 -9.00 -26.47 12.77
CA SER A 128 -10.08 -26.66 13.74
C SER A 128 -9.88 -27.95 14.53
N ASP A 129 -9.58 -29.06 13.87
CA ASP A 129 -9.35 -30.34 14.52
C ASP A 129 -8.08 -30.31 15.38
N GLU A 130 -6.99 -29.72 14.89
CA GLU A 130 -5.75 -29.53 15.65
C GLU A 130 -5.98 -28.66 16.89
N SER A 131 -6.78 -27.60 16.79
CA SER A 131 -7.08 -26.73 17.94
C SER A 131 -7.80 -27.43 19.10
N ARG A 132 -8.50 -28.54 18.84
CA ARG A 132 -9.18 -29.31 19.89
C ARG A 132 -8.23 -30.12 20.76
N THR A 133 -7.05 -30.45 20.24
CA THR A 133 -6.07 -31.33 20.89
C THR A 133 -4.75 -30.62 21.19
N ASN A 134 -4.51 -29.45 20.60
CA ASN A 134 -3.28 -28.67 20.73
C ASN A 134 -3.57 -27.24 21.20
N SER A 135 -3.33 -26.98 22.49
CA SER A 135 -3.60 -25.69 23.13
C SER A 135 -2.79 -24.53 22.52
N ALA A 136 -1.59 -24.79 21.97
CA ALA A 136 -0.80 -23.75 21.34
C ALA A 136 -1.47 -23.23 20.04
N VAL A 137 -2.12 -24.13 19.30
CA VAL A 137 -2.89 -23.78 18.09
C VAL A 137 -4.18 -23.09 18.47
N GLU A 138 -4.90 -23.60 19.47
CA GLU A 138 -6.11 -22.97 20.02
C GLU A 138 -5.86 -21.51 20.46
N GLU A 139 -4.84 -21.29 21.29
CA GLU A 139 -4.46 -19.96 21.75
C GLU A 139 -4.06 -19.05 20.58
N ALA A 140 -3.39 -19.58 19.55
CA ALA A 140 -3.04 -18.81 18.36
C ALA A 140 -4.27 -18.39 17.58
N LEU A 141 -5.23 -19.29 17.35
CA LEU A 141 -6.49 -18.98 16.68
C LEU A 141 -7.31 -17.96 17.47
N HIS A 142 -7.36 -18.05 18.80
CA HIS A 142 -7.98 -17.02 19.63
C HIS A 142 -7.33 -15.65 19.46
N ARG A 143 -6.00 -15.57 19.52
CA ARG A 143 -5.28 -14.31 19.25
C ARG A 143 -5.56 -13.77 17.85
N TRP A 144 -5.62 -14.64 16.84
CA TRP A 144 -5.94 -14.23 15.47
C TRP A 144 -7.36 -13.72 15.35
N ARG A 145 -8.34 -14.41 15.97
CA ARG A 145 -9.74 -13.97 16.02
C ARG A 145 -9.86 -12.57 16.60
N GLU A 146 -9.18 -12.32 17.71
CA GLU A 146 -9.18 -10.98 18.32
C GLU A 146 -8.47 -9.95 17.42
N ALA A 147 -7.34 -10.30 16.80
CA ALA A 147 -6.59 -9.39 15.93
C ALA A 147 -7.25 -9.10 14.58
N LEU A 148 -8.14 -9.98 14.11
CA LEU A 148 -8.82 -9.89 12.81
C LEU A 148 -10.27 -9.37 12.91
N ARG A 149 -10.70 -8.91 14.08
CA ARG A 149 -12.00 -8.25 14.18
C ARG A 149 -12.04 -6.97 13.31
N PRO A 150 -13.18 -6.64 12.67
CA PRO A 150 -13.28 -5.48 11.77
C PRO A 150 -12.79 -4.16 12.39
N GLU A 151 -13.05 -3.95 13.69
CA GLU A 151 -12.61 -2.77 14.45
C GLU A 151 -11.09 -2.62 14.58
N HIS A 152 -10.33 -3.71 14.45
CA HIS A 152 -8.86 -3.71 14.55
C HIS A 152 -8.16 -3.61 13.18
N LEU A 153 -8.89 -3.81 12.08
CA LEU A 153 -8.31 -3.80 10.74
C LEU A 153 -7.75 -2.43 10.31
N PRO A 154 -8.34 -1.27 10.67
CA PRO A 154 -7.72 0.02 10.39
C PRO A 154 -6.29 0.12 10.96
N THR A 155 -6.09 -0.27 12.22
CA THR A 155 -4.76 -0.28 12.86
C THR A 155 -3.79 -1.22 12.14
N ARG A 156 -4.28 -2.37 11.67
CA ARG A 156 -3.48 -3.32 10.89
C ARG A 156 -3.07 -2.75 9.53
N ILE A 157 -3.99 -2.08 8.83
CA ILE A 157 -3.73 -1.40 7.56
C ILE A 157 -2.68 -0.30 7.76
N ALA A 158 -2.81 0.51 8.81
CA ALA A 158 -1.82 1.52 9.17
C ALA A 158 -0.42 0.92 9.35
N HIS A 159 -0.33 -0.25 10.01
CA HIS A 159 0.93 -0.95 10.20
C HIS A 159 1.52 -1.47 8.87
N LEU A 160 0.70 -2.02 7.98
CA LEU A 160 1.14 -2.47 6.65
C LEU A 160 1.69 -1.29 5.83
N PHE A 161 1.01 -0.14 5.84
CA PHE A 161 1.49 1.08 5.18
C PHE A 161 2.79 1.62 5.77
N ARG A 162 2.96 1.60 7.11
CA ARG A 162 4.24 1.96 7.74
C ARG A 162 5.39 1.08 7.25
N GLY A 163 5.11 -0.22 7.04
CA GLY A 163 6.06 -1.16 6.45
C GLY A 163 6.48 -0.81 5.03
N MET A 164 5.68 -0.02 4.29
CA MET A 164 5.94 0.37 2.90
C MET A 164 6.87 1.58 2.76
N TRP A 165 7.03 2.43 3.79
CA TRP A 165 7.80 3.68 3.68
C TRP A 165 9.24 3.50 3.21
N ARG A 166 9.91 2.42 3.64
CA ARG A 166 11.30 2.10 3.25
C ARG A 166 11.42 0.71 2.63
N ALA A 167 10.31 0.15 2.15
CA ALA A 167 10.31 -1.18 1.55
C ALA A 167 10.99 -1.18 0.17
N SER A 168 11.63 -2.32 -0.15
CA SER A 168 11.95 -2.69 -1.53
C SER A 168 10.68 -2.83 -2.37
N GLN A 169 10.81 -2.93 -3.70
CA GLN A 169 9.66 -3.14 -4.58
C GLN A 169 8.88 -4.41 -4.23
N GLU A 170 9.59 -5.49 -3.86
CA GLU A 170 8.96 -6.73 -3.43
C GLU A 170 8.23 -6.58 -2.08
N GLY A 171 8.84 -5.86 -1.14
CA GLY A 171 8.17 -5.54 0.14
C GLY A 171 6.94 -4.63 -0.05
N LEU A 172 6.97 -3.74 -1.05
CA LEU A 172 5.83 -2.92 -1.44
C LEU A 172 4.72 -3.84 -1.97
N ARG A 173 5.00 -4.66 -2.99
CA ARG A 173 4.06 -5.63 -3.59
C ARG A 173 3.38 -6.50 -2.53
N ARG A 174 4.16 -7.11 -1.65
CA ARG A 174 3.65 -7.98 -0.58
C ARG A 174 2.70 -7.28 0.39
N ASN A 175 2.99 -6.03 0.76
CA ASN A 175 2.10 -5.27 1.63
C ASN A 175 0.85 -4.79 0.89
N GLN A 176 0.97 -4.45 -0.41
CA GLN A 176 -0.18 -4.12 -1.25
C GLN A 176 -1.15 -5.30 -1.36
N GLU A 177 -0.66 -6.52 -1.61
CA GLU A 177 -1.48 -7.73 -1.69
C GLU A 177 -2.22 -8.00 -0.38
N ARG A 178 -1.54 -7.86 0.76
CA ARG A 178 -2.17 -8.00 2.08
C ARG A 178 -3.28 -6.98 2.30
N ILE A 179 -3.06 -5.73 1.93
CA ILE A 179 -4.08 -4.67 2.03
C ILE A 179 -5.25 -4.98 1.08
N ALA A 180 -4.97 -5.41 -0.16
CA ALA A 180 -5.98 -5.81 -1.13
C ALA A 180 -6.90 -6.92 -0.59
N HIS A 181 -6.34 -7.98 0.01
CA HIS A 181 -7.14 -9.04 0.63
C HIS A 181 -8.02 -8.53 1.77
N LEU A 182 -7.53 -7.60 2.60
CA LEU A 182 -8.33 -6.99 3.66
C LEU A 182 -9.47 -6.14 3.10
N LEU A 183 -9.25 -5.42 2.00
CA LEU A 183 -10.28 -4.60 1.34
C LEU A 183 -11.36 -5.46 0.66
N VAL A 184 -10.96 -6.57 0.03
CA VAL A 184 -11.91 -7.53 -0.53
C VAL A 184 -12.77 -8.14 0.57
N TRP A 185 -12.16 -8.55 1.68
CA TRP A 185 -12.89 -9.08 2.82
C TRP A 185 -13.82 -8.05 3.46
N ALA A 186 -13.39 -6.78 3.52
CA ALA A 186 -14.19 -5.70 4.10
C ALA A 186 -15.53 -5.43 3.37
N LYS A 187 -15.70 -5.93 2.14
CA LYS A 187 -17.00 -5.87 1.43
C LYS A 187 -18.09 -6.64 2.18
N THR A 188 -17.73 -7.68 2.95
CA THR A 188 -18.69 -8.50 3.70
C THR A 188 -19.02 -7.94 5.08
N PHE A 189 -18.49 -6.78 5.46
CA PHE A 189 -18.71 -6.19 6.79
C PHE A 189 -19.87 -5.19 6.79
N GLU A 190 -20.36 -4.92 8.00
CA GLU A 190 -21.29 -3.82 8.24
C GLU A 190 -20.73 -2.48 7.74
N PRO A 191 -21.59 -1.57 7.22
CA PRO A 191 -21.14 -0.33 6.58
C PRO A 191 -20.20 0.52 7.45
N THR A 192 -20.43 0.61 8.76
CA THR A 192 -19.59 1.40 9.66
C THR A 192 -18.14 0.88 9.70
N ALA A 193 -17.96 -0.44 9.75
CA ALA A 193 -16.63 -1.04 9.77
C ALA A 193 -15.94 -0.93 8.40
N ALA A 194 -16.68 -1.21 7.31
CA ALA A 194 -16.20 -1.04 5.95
C ALA A 194 -15.75 0.41 5.68
N ALA A 195 -16.51 1.41 6.16
CA ALA A 195 -16.18 2.82 6.04
C ALA A 195 -14.87 3.18 6.77
N ALA A 196 -14.67 2.68 7.98
CA ALA A 196 -13.44 2.91 8.75
C ALA A 196 -12.21 2.35 8.02
N ILE A 197 -12.33 1.14 7.47
CA ILE A 197 -11.28 0.47 6.69
C ILE A 197 -10.95 1.25 5.40
N ALA A 198 -11.97 1.65 4.65
CA ALA A 198 -11.79 2.42 3.41
C ALA A 198 -11.13 3.78 3.68
N ARG A 199 -11.60 4.51 4.71
CA ARG A 199 -11.04 5.81 5.10
C ARG A 199 -9.57 5.71 5.50
N GLU A 200 -9.25 4.75 6.37
CA GLU A 200 -7.88 4.50 6.81
C GLU A 200 -6.98 4.18 5.61
N THR A 201 -7.45 3.35 4.69
CA THR A 201 -6.71 2.99 3.48
C THR A 201 -6.40 4.21 2.61
N LEU A 202 -7.40 5.05 2.30
CA LEU A 202 -7.19 6.25 1.49
C LEU A 202 -6.27 7.25 2.19
N GLN A 203 -6.43 7.46 3.50
CA GLN A 203 -5.59 8.37 4.26
C GLN A 203 -4.13 7.93 4.25
N ARG A 204 -3.86 6.64 4.50
CA ARG A 204 -2.49 6.10 4.48
C ARG A 204 -1.90 6.07 3.06
N ALA A 205 -2.72 5.84 2.03
CA ALA A 205 -2.29 5.95 0.63
C ALA A 205 -1.83 7.36 0.26
N LEU A 206 -2.57 8.39 0.69
CA LEU A 206 -2.18 9.80 0.52
C LEU A 206 -0.85 10.11 1.20
N GLU A 207 -0.70 9.70 2.47
CA GLU A 207 0.53 9.91 3.23
C GLU A 207 1.74 9.20 2.60
N LEU A 208 1.56 7.95 2.16
CA LEU A 208 2.60 7.22 1.46
C LEU A 208 2.95 7.88 0.14
N ARG A 209 1.98 8.36 -0.65
CA ARG A 209 2.25 9.02 -1.94
C ARG A 209 2.97 10.36 -1.79
N ARG A 210 2.71 11.09 -0.69
CA ARG A 210 3.45 12.31 -0.30
C ARG A 210 4.89 11.98 0.09
N HIS A 211 5.10 10.91 0.86
CA HIS A 211 6.43 10.50 1.31
C HIS A 211 7.26 9.83 0.22
N ARG A 212 6.63 9.03 -0.63
CA ARG A 212 7.24 8.23 -1.71
C ARG A 212 6.49 8.41 -3.03
N PRO A 213 6.87 9.44 -3.81
CA PRO A 213 6.19 9.72 -5.07
C PRO A 213 6.37 8.67 -6.18
N ASP A 214 7.33 7.79 -6.00
CA ASP A 214 7.68 6.67 -6.87
C ASP A 214 6.84 5.42 -6.61
N ALA A 215 6.24 5.29 -5.42
CA ALA A 215 5.47 4.12 -5.05
C ALA A 215 4.19 4.01 -5.90
N GLU A 216 4.05 2.89 -6.62
CA GLU A 216 2.82 2.56 -7.32
C GLU A 216 1.82 1.93 -6.35
N LEU A 217 0.62 2.53 -6.23
CA LEU A 217 -0.44 2.08 -5.33
C LEU A 217 -1.71 1.65 -6.08
N THR A 218 -1.63 1.47 -7.40
CA THR A 218 -2.77 1.15 -8.28
C THR A 218 -3.64 -0.01 -7.74
N PRO A 219 -3.07 -1.14 -7.29
CA PRO A 219 -3.87 -2.25 -6.73
C PRO A 219 -4.66 -1.87 -5.46
N ILE A 220 -4.03 -1.16 -4.53
CA ILE A 220 -4.72 -0.72 -3.30
C ILE A 220 -5.86 0.23 -3.66
N ILE A 221 -5.60 1.18 -4.57
CA ILE A 221 -6.59 2.17 -5.01
C ILE A 221 -7.78 1.48 -5.68
N ALA A 222 -7.53 0.52 -6.57
CA ALA A 222 -8.57 -0.26 -7.23
C ALA A 222 -9.51 -0.93 -6.21
N HIS A 223 -8.97 -1.68 -5.25
CA HIS A 223 -9.80 -2.36 -4.26
C HIS A 223 -10.48 -1.42 -3.25
N ALA A 224 -9.86 -0.27 -2.94
CA ALA A 224 -10.50 0.74 -2.11
C ALA A 224 -11.71 1.35 -2.84
N LEU A 225 -11.58 1.65 -4.12
CA LEU A 225 -12.69 2.12 -4.95
C LEU A 225 -13.80 1.07 -5.05
N GLU A 226 -13.47 -0.20 -5.31
CA GLU A 226 -14.46 -1.28 -5.33
C GLU A 226 -15.22 -1.42 -4.01
N LEU A 227 -14.55 -1.28 -2.86
CA LEU A 227 -15.19 -1.31 -1.54
C LEU A 227 -16.14 -0.12 -1.36
N ILE A 228 -15.70 1.08 -1.74
CA ILE A 228 -16.51 2.30 -1.64
C ILE A 228 -17.73 2.21 -2.57
N GLU A 229 -17.56 1.72 -3.79
CA GLU A 229 -18.66 1.53 -4.74
C GLU A 229 -19.65 0.45 -4.27
N HIS A 230 -19.13 -0.65 -3.72
CA HIS A 230 -19.97 -1.73 -3.16
C HIS A 230 -20.88 -1.21 -2.03
N GLN A 231 -20.39 -0.29 -1.20
CA GLN A 231 -21.11 0.28 -0.06
C GLN A 231 -21.66 1.70 -0.36
N ALA A 232 -21.73 2.12 -1.63
CA ALA A 232 -21.99 3.51 -1.98
C ALA A 232 -23.35 4.02 -1.47
N GLU A 233 -24.37 3.17 -1.41
CA GLU A 233 -25.66 3.57 -0.85
C GLU A 233 -25.57 3.84 0.65
N ALA A 234 -24.97 2.93 1.41
CA ALA A 234 -24.86 3.06 2.86
C ALA A 234 -23.95 4.23 3.24
N PHE A 235 -22.82 4.41 2.55
CA PHE A 235 -21.89 5.52 2.80
C PHE A 235 -22.51 6.89 2.46
N GLY A 236 -23.38 6.94 1.45
CA GLY A 236 -24.10 8.16 1.06
C GLY A 236 -25.10 8.67 2.10
N ARG A 237 -25.53 7.83 3.05
CA ARG A 237 -26.47 8.21 4.13
C ARG A 237 -25.82 9.12 5.18
N ASP A 238 -24.48 9.10 5.29
CA ASP A 238 -23.72 10.05 6.11
C ASP A 238 -23.03 11.09 5.21
N PRO A 239 -23.55 12.34 5.17
CA PRO A 239 -22.97 13.41 4.37
C PRO A 239 -21.50 13.72 4.68
N LYS A 240 -21.09 13.60 5.95
CA LYS A 240 -19.71 13.88 6.37
C LYS A 240 -18.77 12.79 5.86
N LEU A 241 -19.22 11.53 5.94
CA LEU A 241 -18.49 10.39 5.40
C LEU A 241 -18.32 10.50 3.88
N ALA A 242 -19.41 10.72 3.14
CA ALA A 242 -19.38 10.88 1.69
C ALA A 242 -18.45 12.04 1.27
N THR A 243 -18.53 13.17 1.96
CA THR A 243 -17.63 14.32 1.72
C THR A 243 -16.18 13.96 1.98
N SER A 244 -15.88 13.20 3.04
CA SER A 244 -14.51 12.76 3.35
C SER A 244 -13.94 11.86 2.25
N PHE A 245 -14.74 10.98 1.65
CA PHE A 245 -14.32 10.15 0.53
C PHE A 245 -14.07 10.96 -0.73
N VAL A 246 -14.97 11.88 -1.08
CA VAL A 246 -14.80 12.78 -2.24
C VAL A 246 -13.51 13.58 -2.12
N ARG A 247 -13.25 14.17 -0.93
CA ARG A 247 -12.01 14.92 -0.67
C ARG A 247 -10.77 14.03 -0.82
N ALA A 248 -10.76 12.87 -0.16
CA ALA A 248 -9.62 11.96 -0.20
C ALA A 248 -9.32 11.46 -1.62
N LEU A 249 -10.35 11.10 -2.40
CA LEU A 249 -10.20 10.66 -3.78
C LEU A 249 -9.72 11.79 -4.70
N THR A 250 -10.21 13.02 -4.50
CA THR A 250 -9.78 14.18 -5.27
C THR A 250 -8.31 14.52 -4.98
N GLU A 251 -7.90 14.55 -3.72
CA GLU A 251 -6.49 14.72 -3.33
C GLU A 251 -5.61 13.61 -3.90
N LEU A 252 -6.10 12.38 -3.89
CA LEU A 252 -5.35 11.23 -4.39
C LEU A 252 -5.20 11.31 -5.91
N PHE A 253 -6.21 11.77 -6.65
CA PHE A 253 -6.12 12.03 -8.08
C PHE A 253 -5.01 13.04 -8.41
N LEU A 254 -4.95 14.14 -7.66
CA LEU A 254 -3.91 15.16 -7.84
C LEU A 254 -2.51 14.60 -7.66
N LEU A 255 -2.32 13.73 -6.66
CA LEU A 255 -1.02 13.09 -6.39
C LEU A 255 -0.76 11.85 -7.26
N ALA A 256 -1.77 11.26 -7.89
CA ALA A 256 -1.66 9.99 -8.60
C ALA A 256 -0.95 10.11 -9.96
N ARG A 257 -0.35 9.00 -10.42
CA ARG A 257 0.15 8.84 -11.79
C ARG A 257 -1.00 8.39 -12.71
N ALA A 258 -0.77 8.43 -14.03
CA ALA A 258 -1.77 8.12 -15.05
C ALA A 258 -2.59 6.82 -14.81
N PRO A 259 -1.99 5.66 -14.43
CA PRO A 259 -2.78 4.44 -14.21
C PRO A 259 -3.80 4.58 -13.07
N ALA A 260 -3.40 5.16 -11.94
CA ALA A 260 -4.30 5.40 -10.83
C ALA A 260 -5.32 6.50 -11.13
N ARG A 261 -4.95 7.54 -11.90
CA ARG A 261 -5.90 8.57 -12.35
C ARG A 261 -7.01 7.98 -13.21
N ALA A 262 -6.68 7.05 -14.11
CA ALA A 262 -7.65 6.35 -14.96
C ALA A 262 -8.67 5.52 -14.17
N LEU A 263 -8.34 5.10 -12.95
CA LEU A 263 -9.26 4.43 -12.03
C LEU A 263 -10.08 5.44 -11.20
N ILE A 264 -9.42 6.47 -10.67
CA ILE A 264 -10.05 7.42 -9.74
C ILE A 264 -11.04 8.34 -10.45
N GLU A 265 -10.73 8.84 -11.64
CA GLU A 265 -11.59 9.78 -12.37
C GLU A 265 -13.02 9.27 -12.60
N PRO A 266 -13.25 8.11 -13.24
CA PRO A 266 -14.60 7.62 -13.47
C PRO A 266 -15.35 7.32 -12.16
N ALA A 267 -14.65 6.77 -11.16
CA ALA A 267 -15.24 6.50 -9.85
C ALA A 267 -15.64 7.80 -9.13
N LEU A 268 -14.80 8.84 -9.19
CA LEU A 268 -15.07 10.14 -8.59
C LEU A 268 -16.28 10.81 -9.26
N LEU A 269 -16.38 10.80 -10.59
CA LEU A 269 -17.54 11.32 -11.32
C LEU A 269 -18.83 10.61 -10.89
N LYS A 270 -18.82 9.27 -10.87
CA LYS A 270 -19.95 8.43 -10.47
C LYS A 270 -20.38 8.66 -9.02
N LEU A 271 -19.42 8.69 -8.08
CA LEU A 271 -19.70 8.85 -6.65
C LEU A 271 -20.17 10.27 -6.31
N THR A 272 -19.57 11.29 -6.92
CA THR A 272 -19.98 12.69 -6.70
C THR A 272 -21.35 12.99 -7.26
N GLU A 273 -21.75 12.38 -8.38
CA GLU A 273 -23.13 12.40 -8.86
C GLU A 273 -24.07 11.69 -7.88
N ARG A 274 -23.77 10.43 -7.52
CA ARG A 274 -24.63 9.62 -6.65
C ARG A 274 -24.87 10.24 -5.28
N TRP A 275 -23.86 10.88 -4.69
CA TRP A 275 -23.97 11.52 -3.38
C TRP A 275 -24.36 13.00 -3.44
N ASN A 276 -24.55 13.56 -4.64
CA ASN A 276 -24.77 14.98 -4.86
C ASN A 276 -23.68 15.87 -4.20
N ARG A 277 -22.41 15.56 -4.53
CA ARG A 277 -21.21 16.18 -3.96
C ARG A 277 -20.19 16.65 -5.01
N ARG A 278 -20.64 16.95 -6.24
CA ARG A 278 -19.73 17.48 -7.29
C ARG A 278 -19.10 18.80 -6.86
N ALA A 279 -19.88 19.70 -6.24
CA ALA A 279 -19.38 20.95 -5.69
C ALA A 279 -18.18 20.79 -4.73
N GLU A 280 -18.15 19.73 -3.91
CA GLU A 280 -17.02 19.46 -2.99
C GLU A 280 -15.75 19.09 -3.77
N ALA A 281 -15.86 18.24 -4.79
CA ALA A 281 -14.70 17.89 -5.63
C ALA A 281 -14.17 19.12 -6.38
N ILE A 282 -15.07 19.96 -6.90
CA ILE A 282 -14.70 21.22 -7.57
C ILE A 282 -13.97 22.15 -6.59
N ALA A 283 -14.50 22.32 -5.37
CA ALA A 283 -13.87 23.17 -4.35
C ALA A 283 -12.44 22.71 -4.03
N VAL A 284 -12.22 21.40 -3.82
CA VAL A 284 -10.89 20.85 -3.56
C VAL A 284 -9.93 21.13 -4.73
N LEU A 285 -10.38 20.95 -5.98
CA LEU A 285 -9.55 21.23 -7.15
C LEU A 285 -9.22 22.73 -7.31
N GLN A 286 -10.13 23.62 -6.89
CA GLN A 286 -9.94 25.08 -6.96
C GLN A 286 -9.04 25.61 -5.83
N GLU A 287 -9.11 25.02 -4.65
CA GLU A 287 -8.27 25.38 -3.50
C GLU A 287 -6.81 24.98 -3.68
N GLN A 288 -6.54 23.96 -4.49
CA GLN A 288 -5.20 23.45 -4.74
C GLN A 288 -4.52 24.17 -5.91
N TRP A 289 -3.21 24.42 -5.78
CA TRP A 289 -2.43 24.92 -6.90
C TRP A 289 -2.20 23.80 -7.93
N LEU A 290 -2.97 23.85 -9.03
CA LEU A 290 -2.89 22.85 -10.10
C LEU A 290 -1.68 23.02 -11.04
N GLY A 291 -0.98 24.16 -10.97
CA GLY A 291 0.18 24.44 -11.82
C GLY A 291 -0.10 24.25 -13.31
N SER A 292 0.66 23.38 -13.96
CA SER A 292 0.50 23.01 -15.38
C SER A 292 -0.11 21.61 -15.57
N ASP A 293 -0.81 21.09 -14.57
CA ASP A 293 -1.41 19.75 -14.63
C ASP A 293 -2.69 19.75 -15.48
N THR A 294 -2.50 19.44 -16.77
CA THR A 294 -3.59 19.41 -17.75
C THR A 294 -4.66 18.37 -17.40
N GLY A 295 -4.28 17.26 -16.77
CA GLY A 295 -5.23 16.22 -16.34
C GLY A 295 -6.11 16.69 -15.18
N ALA A 296 -5.56 17.43 -14.22
CA ALA A 296 -6.35 18.05 -13.15
C ALA A 296 -7.32 19.11 -13.67
N TYR A 297 -6.88 19.93 -14.63
CA TYR A 297 -7.76 20.89 -15.30
C TYR A 297 -8.85 20.20 -16.14
N ALA A 298 -8.56 19.06 -16.76
CA ALA A 298 -9.56 18.28 -17.51
C ALA A 298 -10.66 17.75 -16.58
N LEU A 299 -10.28 17.16 -15.43
CA LEU A 299 -11.23 16.71 -14.42
C LEU A 299 -12.08 17.87 -13.87
N LEU A 300 -11.44 19.01 -13.56
CA LEU A 300 -12.13 20.22 -13.10
C LEU A 300 -13.16 20.71 -14.13
N ALA A 301 -12.75 20.81 -15.41
CA ALA A 301 -13.65 21.20 -16.49
C ALA A 301 -14.84 20.24 -16.58
N ARG A 302 -14.60 18.92 -16.52
CA ARG A 302 -15.65 17.91 -16.59
C ARG A 302 -16.66 18.06 -15.45
N LEU A 303 -16.18 18.22 -14.21
CA LEU A 303 -17.04 18.42 -13.04
C LEU A 303 -17.84 19.72 -13.13
N CYS A 304 -17.20 20.84 -13.50
CA CYS A 304 -17.86 22.13 -13.66
C CYS A 304 -18.96 22.07 -14.74
N ARG A 305 -18.70 21.41 -15.87
CA ARG A 305 -19.68 21.22 -16.94
C ARG A 305 -20.91 20.45 -16.45
N LEU A 306 -20.71 19.35 -15.72
CA LEU A 306 -21.80 18.54 -15.17
C LEU A 306 -22.60 19.24 -14.08
N GLU A 307 -21.97 20.16 -13.34
CA GLU A 307 -22.62 20.97 -12.30
C GLU A 307 -23.31 22.23 -12.86
N GLY A 308 -23.10 22.56 -14.14
CA GLY A 308 -23.63 23.79 -14.77
C GLY A 308 -22.84 25.05 -14.45
N ARG A 309 -21.60 24.92 -13.95
CA ARG A 309 -20.65 26.02 -13.68
C ARG A 309 -19.88 26.38 -14.96
N ILE A 310 -20.57 27.04 -15.89
CA ILE A 310 -20.09 27.23 -17.28
C ILE A 310 -18.82 28.10 -17.36
N GLU A 311 -18.72 29.17 -16.58
CA GLU A 311 -17.54 30.05 -16.60
C GLU A 311 -16.29 29.33 -16.11
N GLU A 312 -16.41 28.57 -15.02
CA GLU A 312 -15.31 27.77 -14.48
C GLU A 312 -14.96 26.60 -15.38
N TYR A 313 -15.95 25.99 -16.05
CA TYR A 313 -15.72 24.99 -17.09
C TYR A 313 -14.85 25.57 -18.21
N GLU A 314 -15.22 26.71 -18.79
CA GLU A 314 -14.47 27.33 -19.88
C GLU A 314 -13.03 27.65 -19.44
N ALA A 315 -12.87 28.27 -18.26
CA ALA A 315 -11.57 28.62 -17.73
C ALA A 315 -10.66 27.39 -17.49
N ALA A 316 -11.21 26.30 -16.95
CA ALA A 316 -10.49 25.05 -16.76
C ALA A 316 -10.21 24.33 -18.09
N ARG A 317 -11.16 24.39 -19.05
CA ARG A 317 -11.02 23.71 -20.34
C ARG A 317 -9.90 24.31 -21.17
N HIS A 318 -9.78 25.64 -21.21
CA HIS A 318 -8.65 26.32 -21.87
C HIS A 318 -7.27 25.89 -21.36
N LYS A 319 -7.17 25.46 -20.09
CA LYS A 319 -5.92 24.99 -19.47
C LYS A 319 -5.66 23.48 -19.65
N SER A 320 -6.60 22.75 -20.25
CA SER A 320 -6.53 21.30 -20.46
C SER A 320 -6.65 20.88 -21.92
N LEU A 321 -6.50 21.81 -22.87
CA LEU A 321 -6.50 21.50 -24.30
C LEU A 321 -5.19 20.81 -24.70
N VAL A 322 -5.22 19.50 -24.95
CA VAL A 322 -4.03 18.72 -25.31
C VAL A 322 -4.19 17.92 -26.61
N ALA A 323 -5.41 17.49 -26.92
CA ALA A 323 -5.75 16.69 -28.10
C ALA A 323 -6.81 17.40 -28.96
N GLU A 324 -6.99 16.95 -30.20
CA GLU A 324 -7.96 17.53 -31.13
C GLU A 324 -9.38 17.49 -30.55
N GLU A 325 -9.73 16.39 -29.89
CA GLU A 325 -11.02 16.18 -29.24
C GLU A 325 -11.33 17.28 -28.23
N ASP A 326 -10.31 17.79 -27.53
CA ASP A 326 -10.49 18.84 -26.52
C ASP A 326 -10.89 20.18 -27.14
N TYR A 327 -10.23 20.53 -28.24
CA TYR A 327 -10.56 21.75 -28.98
C TYR A 327 -11.93 21.63 -29.65
N VAL A 328 -12.26 20.46 -30.20
CA VAL A 328 -13.56 20.21 -30.82
C VAL A 328 -14.69 20.32 -29.80
N GLU A 329 -14.53 19.74 -28.61
CA GLU A 329 -15.53 19.84 -27.53
C GLU A 329 -15.79 21.30 -27.12
N LEU A 330 -14.74 22.09 -26.93
CA LEU A 330 -14.89 23.50 -26.53
C LEU A 330 -15.42 24.37 -27.68
N PHE A 331 -15.01 24.09 -28.92
CA PHE A 331 -15.56 24.72 -30.12
C PHE A 331 -17.08 24.49 -30.22
N ASP A 332 -17.51 23.24 -30.00
CA ASP A 332 -18.93 22.87 -30.00
C ASP A 332 -19.72 23.53 -28.91
N HIS A 333 -19.17 23.57 -27.71
CA HIS A 333 -19.78 24.29 -26.60
C HIS A 333 -20.05 25.74 -26.97
N TYR A 334 -19.10 26.43 -27.62
CA TYR A 334 -19.28 27.82 -28.03
C TYR A 334 -20.32 27.99 -29.14
N LEU A 335 -20.42 27.07 -30.09
CA LEU A 335 -21.49 27.10 -31.08
C LEU A 335 -22.87 26.88 -30.44
N ALA A 336 -22.98 25.89 -29.57
CA ALA A 336 -24.23 25.57 -28.87
C ALA A 336 -24.70 26.71 -27.95
N THR A 337 -23.76 27.50 -27.41
CA THR A 337 -24.04 28.67 -26.54
C THR A 337 -24.11 30.00 -27.31
N ASN A 338 -24.11 29.95 -28.65
CA ASN A 338 -24.22 31.12 -29.54
C ASN A 338 -23.06 32.15 -29.40
N TYR A 339 -21.83 31.65 -29.26
CA TYR A 339 -20.59 32.44 -29.28
C TYR A 339 -19.66 32.02 -30.43
N PRO A 340 -20.07 32.18 -31.69
CA PRO A 340 -19.28 31.75 -32.86
C PRO A 340 -17.88 32.39 -32.94
N ASP A 341 -17.71 33.64 -32.51
CA ASP A 341 -16.39 34.28 -32.45
C ASP A 341 -15.43 33.60 -31.45
N ARG A 342 -15.96 33.02 -30.37
CA ARG A 342 -15.15 32.22 -29.42
C ARG A 342 -14.83 30.86 -30.02
N ALA A 343 -15.79 30.24 -30.71
CA ALA A 343 -15.56 28.99 -31.44
C ALA A 343 -14.45 29.16 -32.48
N MET A 344 -14.51 30.20 -33.33
CA MET A 344 -13.46 30.50 -34.32
C MET A 344 -12.07 30.62 -33.68
N ARG A 345 -11.96 31.39 -32.58
CA ARG A 345 -10.68 31.57 -31.86
C ARG A 345 -10.13 30.25 -31.32
N VAL A 346 -10.96 29.41 -30.72
CA VAL A 346 -10.55 28.08 -30.24
C VAL A 346 -10.12 27.18 -31.40
N GLY A 347 -10.85 27.22 -32.52
CA GLY A 347 -10.51 26.48 -33.73
C GLY A 347 -9.15 26.88 -34.30
N GLU A 348 -8.91 28.18 -34.45
CA GLU A 348 -7.62 28.72 -34.90
C GLU A 348 -6.47 28.35 -33.95
N GLN A 349 -6.70 28.47 -32.64
CA GLN A 349 -5.74 28.09 -31.61
C GLN A 349 -5.38 26.60 -31.71
N GLY A 350 -6.38 25.72 -31.85
CA GLY A 350 -6.16 24.28 -31.95
C GLY A 350 -5.41 23.88 -33.22
N ILE A 351 -5.75 24.48 -34.37
CA ILE A 351 -5.02 24.21 -35.62
C ILE A 351 -3.57 24.69 -35.53
N LYS A 352 -3.32 25.83 -34.90
CA LYS A 352 -1.97 26.34 -34.64
C LYS A 352 -1.18 25.42 -33.71
N ALA A 353 -1.81 24.88 -32.67
CA ALA A 353 -1.18 24.03 -31.68
C ALA A 353 -0.89 22.60 -32.20
N LEU A 354 -1.86 22.00 -32.91
CA LEU A 354 -1.81 20.59 -33.30
C LEU A 354 -1.27 20.37 -34.72
N GLY A 355 -1.23 21.41 -35.55
CA GLY A 355 -0.74 21.29 -36.93
C GLY A 355 -1.52 20.22 -37.67
N ALA A 356 -0.85 19.30 -38.37
CA ALA A 356 -1.50 18.23 -39.15
C ALA A 356 -2.40 17.29 -38.31
N LYS A 357 -2.25 17.24 -36.99
CA LYS A 357 -3.04 16.40 -36.07
C LYS A 357 -4.42 16.99 -35.74
N ALA A 358 -4.92 17.93 -36.53
CA ALA A 358 -6.22 18.56 -36.33
C ALA A 358 -7.11 18.59 -37.61
N PRO A 359 -7.34 17.46 -38.29
CA PRO A 359 -8.17 17.41 -39.49
C PRO A 359 -9.65 17.73 -39.24
N ARG A 360 -10.26 17.18 -38.19
CA ARG A 360 -11.67 17.42 -37.85
C ARG A 360 -11.90 18.87 -37.46
N LEU A 361 -11.01 19.44 -36.65
CA LEU A 361 -11.11 20.83 -36.23
C LEU A 361 -10.97 21.79 -37.43
N ARG A 362 -10.11 21.46 -38.41
CA ARG A 362 -10.01 22.22 -39.68
C ARG A 362 -11.32 22.19 -40.46
N GLU A 363 -11.91 21.02 -40.64
CA GLU A 363 -13.18 20.86 -41.36
C GLU A 363 -14.29 21.69 -40.71
N ARG A 364 -14.39 21.62 -39.38
CA ARG A 364 -15.41 22.35 -38.60
C ARG A 364 -15.21 23.87 -38.65
N LEU A 365 -13.97 24.34 -38.50
CA LEU A 365 -13.67 25.76 -38.63
C LEU A 365 -13.91 26.26 -40.05
N ALA A 366 -13.57 25.47 -41.07
CA ALA A 366 -13.83 25.81 -42.46
C ALA A 366 -15.33 25.93 -42.77
N ALA A 367 -16.14 25.01 -42.24
CA ALA A 367 -17.60 25.08 -42.35
C ALA A 367 -18.15 26.36 -41.71
N LEU A 368 -17.72 26.68 -40.48
CA LEU A 368 -18.14 27.89 -39.79
C LEU A 368 -17.75 29.17 -40.55
N TYR A 369 -16.53 29.24 -41.09
CA TYR A 369 -16.13 30.37 -41.96
C TYR A 369 -16.98 30.47 -43.22
N GLN A 370 -17.38 29.34 -43.81
CA GLN A 370 -18.22 29.34 -44.99
C GLN A 370 -19.63 29.87 -44.69
N GLU A 371 -20.23 29.46 -43.57
CA GLU A 371 -21.50 30.01 -43.07
C GLU A 371 -21.43 31.52 -42.84
N TRP A 372 -20.27 32.01 -42.40
CA TRP A 372 -20.00 33.43 -42.15
C TRP A 372 -19.49 34.21 -43.39
N GLY A 373 -19.53 33.60 -44.58
CA GLY A 373 -19.15 34.26 -45.83
C GLY A 373 -17.64 34.40 -46.07
N GLU A 374 -16.79 33.83 -45.22
CA GLU A 374 -15.33 33.88 -45.33
C GLU A 374 -14.76 32.73 -46.20
N THR A 375 -15.29 32.54 -47.41
CA THR A 375 -14.99 31.39 -48.29
C THR A 375 -13.49 31.25 -48.62
N ALA A 376 -12.76 32.37 -48.70
CA ALA A 376 -11.32 32.35 -48.94
C ALA A 376 -10.52 31.77 -47.76
N ARG A 377 -10.95 32.04 -46.52
CA ARG A 377 -10.35 31.46 -45.31
C ARG A 377 -10.68 29.97 -45.20
N ALA A 378 -11.94 29.59 -45.44
CA ALA A 378 -12.36 28.19 -45.49
C ALA A 378 -11.52 27.36 -46.48
N LYS A 379 -11.36 27.84 -47.72
CA LYS A 379 -10.54 27.16 -48.75
C LYS A 379 -9.06 27.05 -48.37
N ARG A 380 -8.49 28.03 -47.66
CA ARG A 380 -7.09 27.97 -47.20
C ARG A 380 -6.87 26.91 -46.13
N LEU A 381 -7.84 26.72 -45.22
CA LEU A 381 -7.76 25.69 -44.19
C LEU A 381 -7.78 24.28 -44.78
N LEU A 382 -8.65 24.04 -45.76
CA LEU A 382 -8.82 22.74 -46.41
C LEU A 382 -7.70 22.38 -47.41
N LYS A 383 -6.84 23.33 -47.80
CA LYS A 383 -5.66 23.08 -48.64
C LYS A 383 -4.41 22.67 -47.86
N ARG A 384 -4.44 22.81 -46.53
CA ARG A 384 -3.30 22.56 -45.62
C ARG A 384 -3.46 21.23 -44.86
N THR A 385 -4.25 20.30 -45.40
CA THR A 385 -4.47 18.94 -44.88
C THR A 385 -3.36 17.99 -45.25
#